data_AF-A0A2K8ZW79-F1
#
_entry.id   AF-A0A2K8ZW79-F1
#
_cell.length_a   1.000
_cell.length_b   1.000
_cell.length_c   1.000
_cell.angle_alpha   90.00
_cell.angle_beta   90.00
_cell.angle_gamma   90.00
#
_symmetry.space_group_name_H-M   'P 1'
#
loop_
_entity.id
_entity.type
_entity.pdbx_description
1 polymer ?
#
loop_
_entity_poly.entity_id
_entity_poly.type
_entity_poly.pdbx_seq_one_letter_code
_entity_poly.pdbx_strand_id
1 'polypeptide(L)'
;MDLSHPKVMSRINSKKALVFVIRRKLKEKKIIGKIKKYTGFQNIGMMRIDDLQNLSIKFDVAEGQSALVAIQKKQLKILAESQTECHITLPFSKGWVRLRLIGDHASLNFEIKKI
;
A
#
# COMPACT_ATOMS: atom_id res chain seq x y z
N MET A 1 -16.83 -10.19 1.25
CA MET A 1 -16.06 -11.37 1.69
C MET A 1 -14.85 -10.86 2.45
N ASP A 2 -14.74 -11.15 3.74
CA ASP A 2 -13.66 -10.67 4.61
C ASP A 2 -12.27 -11.15 4.14
N LEU A 3 -11.37 -10.20 3.92
CA LEU A 3 -9.94 -10.42 3.73
C LEU A 3 -9.30 -10.76 5.08
N SER A 4 -9.55 -11.99 5.55
CA SER A 4 -8.90 -12.51 6.76
C SER A 4 -7.37 -12.52 6.64
N HIS A 5 -6.70 -12.19 7.74
CA HIS A 5 -5.25 -12.12 7.90
C HIS A 5 -4.45 -13.30 7.27
N PRO A 6 -4.93 -14.57 7.32
CA PRO A 6 -4.21 -15.70 6.73
C PRO A 6 -4.14 -15.66 5.20
N LYS A 7 -5.20 -15.21 4.52
CA LYS A 7 -5.23 -15.12 3.04
C LYS A 7 -4.24 -14.08 2.54
N VAL A 8 -4.14 -12.94 3.25
CA VAL A 8 -3.17 -11.88 3.00
C VAL A 8 -1.74 -12.42 3.13
N MET A 9 -1.47 -13.22 4.16
CA MET A 9 -0.14 -13.83 4.39
C MET A 9 0.26 -14.84 3.30
N SER A 10 -0.66 -15.66 2.79
CA SER A 10 -0.34 -16.61 1.70
C SER A 10 0.05 -15.91 0.39
N ARG A 11 -0.57 -14.75 0.11
CA ARG A 11 -0.33 -13.94 -1.09
C ARG A 11 0.93 -13.06 -1.00
N ILE A 12 1.57 -12.97 0.17
CA ILE A 12 2.85 -12.25 0.40
C ILE A 12 4.07 -12.99 -0.19
N ASN A 13 3.92 -14.20 -0.74
CA ASN A 13 5.08 -14.97 -1.26
C ASN A 13 5.08 -15.18 -2.78
N SER A 14 4.00 -14.86 -3.50
CA SER A 14 3.97 -14.91 -4.96
C SER A 14 4.25 -13.51 -5.53
N LYS A 15 5.25 -13.37 -6.41
CA LYS A 15 5.63 -12.09 -7.03
C LYS A 15 5.22 -12.11 -8.49
N LYS A 16 4.14 -11.42 -8.89
CA LYS A 16 3.75 -11.27 -10.30
C LYS A 16 3.09 -9.90 -10.57
N ALA A 17 3.90 -8.85 -10.71
CA ALA A 17 3.48 -7.63 -11.40
C ALA A 17 4.19 -7.56 -12.75
N LEU A 18 3.45 -7.56 -13.85
CA LEU A 18 4.00 -7.55 -15.22
C LEU A 18 4.37 -6.13 -15.70
N VAL A 19 3.64 -5.11 -15.26
CA VAL A 19 3.91 -3.70 -15.60
C VAL A 19 3.60 -2.81 -14.40
N PHE A 20 4.61 -2.07 -13.94
CA PHE A 20 4.57 -1.31 -12.70
C PHE A 20 5.25 0.05 -12.86
N VAL A 21 4.48 1.15 -12.71
CA VAL A 21 5.01 2.51 -12.77
C VAL A 21 4.73 3.19 -11.44
N ILE A 22 5.76 3.36 -10.62
CA ILE A 22 5.72 4.27 -9.46
C ILE A 22 6.48 5.54 -9.83
N ARG A 23 5.84 6.69 -9.58
CA ARG A 23 6.53 7.98 -9.52
C ARG A 23 6.54 8.47 -8.09
N ARG A 24 7.73 8.68 -7.53
CA ARG A 24 7.89 9.35 -6.23
C ARG A 24 8.22 10.81 -6.44
N LYS A 25 7.50 11.69 -5.75
CA LYS A 25 7.81 13.12 -5.67
C LYS A 25 8.30 13.43 -4.26
N LEU A 26 9.62 13.42 -4.09
CA LEU A 26 10.27 13.57 -2.79
C LEU A 26 9.96 14.93 -2.12
N LYS A 27 10.01 16.02 -2.89
CA LYS A 27 9.67 17.38 -2.40
C LYS A 27 8.23 17.48 -1.89
N GLU A 28 7.30 16.79 -2.54
CA GLU A 28 5.87 16.78 -2.17
C GLU A 28 5.53 15.68 -1.14
N LYS A 29 6.52 14.89 -0.69
CA LYS A 29 6.35 13.70 0.17
C LYS A 29 5.20 12.79 -0.31
N LYS A 30 5.12 12.63 -1.64
CA LYS A 30 4.00 12.03 -2.34
C LYS A 30 4.46 10.84 -3.19
N ILE A 31 3.73 9.74 -3.10
CA ILE A 31 3.93 8.54 -3.91
C ILE A 31 2.68 8.38 -4.78
N ILE A 32 2.88 8.33 -6.09
CA ILE A 32 1.81 8.09 -7.06
C ILE A 32 2.20 6.86 -7.85
N GLY A 33 1.25 5.97 -8.12
CA GLY A 33 1.50 4.85 -9.00
C GLY A 33 0.26 4.38 -9.73
N LYS A 34 0.52 3.75 -10.85
CA LYS A 34 -0.48 3.04 -11.66
C LYS A 34 0.03 1.63 -11.92
N ILE A 35 -0.83 0.66 -11.69
CA ILE A 35 -0.54 -0.76 -11.92
C ILE A 35 -1.64 -1.30 -12.81
N LYS A 36 -1.27 -1.79 -13.99
CA LYS A 36 -2.25 -2.28 -14.98
C LYS A 36 -2.75 -3.69 -14.67
N LYS A 37 -1.89 -4.57 -14.16
CA LYS A 37 -2.25 -5.94 -13.78
C LYS A 37 -1.18 -6.55 -12.88
N TYR A 38 -1.58 -7.04 -11.71
CA TYR A 38 -0.70 -7.80 -10.83
C TYR A 38 -1.44 -8.78 -9.90
N THR A 39 -0.73 -9.83 -9.50
CA THR A 39 -1.14 -10.78 -8.47
C THR A 39 0.03 -10.96 -7.51
N GLY A 40 -0.26 -11.07 -6.22
CA GLY A 40 0.73 -11.21 -5.15
C GLY A 40 1.02 -9.89 -4.48
N PHE A 41 2.31 -9.58 -4.23
CA PHE A 41 2.68 -8.37 -3.51
C PHE A 41 3.76 -7.55 -4.24
N GLN A 42 3.74 -6.24 -3.99
CA GLN A 42 4.74 -5.31 -4.51
C GLN A 42 5.12 -4.28 -3.45
N ASN A 43 6.42 -4.18 -3.15
CA ASN A 43 6.91 -3.10 -2.30
C ASN A 43 6.86 -1.79 -3.10
N ILE A 44 6.17 -0.78 -2.55
CA ILE A 44 6.05 0.52 -3.20
C ILE A 44 7.00 1.56 -2.62
N GLY A 45 7.44 1.38 -1.37
CA GLY A 45 8.52 2.15 -0.80
C GLY A 45 8.70 2.00 0.70
N MET A 46 9.67 2.76 1.22
CA MET A 46 9.88 2.95 2.64
C MET A 46 9.59 4.40 3.00
N MET A 47 9.02 4.59 4.18
CA MET A 47 8.68 5.89 4.73
C MET A 47 9.26 5.99 6.14
N ARG A 48 9.92 7.10 6.45
CA ARG A 48 10.35 7.42 7.81
C ARG A 48 9.18 8.06 8.56
N ILE A 49 8.83 7.46 9.69
CA ILE A 49 7.91 7.95 10.70
C ILE A 49 8.73 8.52 11.84
N ASP A 50 8.38 9.71 12.29
CA ASP A 50 9.00 10.32 13.46
C ASP A 50 8.10 10.09 14.68
N ASP A 51 6.93 10.73 14.80
CA ASP A 51 6.04 10.53 15.97
C ASP A 51 4.62 10.09 15.53
N LEU A 52 3.72 11.05 15.28
CA LEU A 52 2.38 10.81 14.72
C LEU A 52 2.40 11.10 13.22
N GLN A 53 2.36 10.05 12.39
CA GLN A 53 2.36 10.23 10.94
C GLN A 53 0.95 10.14 10.36
N ASN A 54 0.47 11.26 9.84
CA ASN A 54 -0.79 11.32 9.08
C ASN A 54 -0.53 11.09 7.59
N LEU A 55 -1.40 10.30 6.96
CA LEU A 55 -1.39 10.04 5.52
C LEU A 55 -2.74 10.41 4.92
N SER A 56 -2.72 11.02 3.75
CA SER A 56 -3.84 10.98 2.81
C SER A 56 -3.58 9.87 1.80
N ILE A 57 -4.58 9.02 1.61
CA ILE A 57 -4.53 7.88 0.70
C ILE A 57 -5.72 8.00 -0.25
N LYS A 58 -5.43 7.98 -1.54
CA LYS A 58 -6.40 7.71 -2.61
C LYS A 58 -6.04 6.36 -3.20
N PHE A 59 -6.98 5.43 -3.15
CA PHE A 59 -6.79 4.08 -3.61
C PHE A 59 -7.96 3.72 -4.52
N ASP A 60 -7.68 3.51 -5.79
CA ASP A 60 -8.71 3.29 -6.81
C ASP A 60 -8.41 1.98 -7.54
N VAL A 61 -9.19 0.94 -7.20
CA VAL A 61 -9.03 -0.41 -7.75
C VAL A 61 -10.02 -0.56 -8.89
N ALA A 62 -9.50 -0.59 -10.12
CA ALA A 62 -10.29 -0.72 -11.33
C ALA A 62 -10.72 -2.17 -11.59
N GLU A 63 -9.85 -3.14 -11.29
CA GLU A 63 -10.12 -4.57 -11.47
C GLU A 63 -9.51 -5.38 -10.32
N GLY A 64 -10.08 -6.55 -10.04
CA GLY A 64 -9.58 -7.51 -9.05
C GLY A 64 -9.70 -7.03 -7.61
N GLN A 65 -8.82 -7.54 -6.74
CA GLN A 65 -8.77 -7.15 -5.33
C GLN A 65 -7.40 -6.60 -4.98
N SER A 66 -7.36 -5.49 -4.24
CA SER A 66 -6.10 -4.93 -3.78
C SER A 66 -6.23 -4.28 -2.42
N ALA A 67 -5.14 -4.36 -1.65
CA ALA A 67 -4.96 -3.69 -0.38
C ALA A 67 -3.60 -2.97 -0.34
N LEU A 68 -3.58 -1.81 0.28
CA LEU A 68 -2.37 -1.11 0.68
C LEU A 68 -2.08 -1.43 2.15
N VAL A 69 -0.87 -1.93 2.42
CA VAL A 69 -0.44 -2.27 3.77
C VAL A 69 0.83 -1.53 4.14
N ALA A 70 0.95 -1.21 5.43
CA ALA A 70 2.17 -0.76 6.06
C ALA A 70 2.70 -1.83 7.01
N ILE A 71 4.01 -2.03 6.98
CA ILE A 71 4.70 -3.05 7.74
C ILE A 71 5.85 -2.41 8.50
N GLN A 72 5.88 -2.58 9.82
CA GLN A 72 6.99 -2.19 10.68
C GLN A 72 7.35 -3.37 11.60
N LYS A 73 8.61 -3.82 11.56
CA LYS A 73 9.07 -5.00 12.32
C LYS A 73 8.16 -6.22 12.04
N LYS A 74 7.35 -6.64 13.01
CA LYS A 74 6.37 -7.75 12.90
C LYS A 74 4.92 -7.28 12.83
N GLN A 75 4.66 -5.97 12.88
CA GLN A 75 3.32 -5.41 12.81
C GLN A 75 2.96 -5.10 11.36
N LEU A 76 1.76 -5.53 10.94
CA LEU A 76 1.16 -5.22 9.65
C LEU A 76 -0.15 -4.48 9.89
N LYS A 77 -0.33 -3.35 9.22
CA LYS A 77 -1.57 -2.57 9.23
C LYS A 77 -2.08 -2.40 7.81
N ILE A 78 -3.34 -2.72 7.59
CA ILE A 78 -4.04 -2.43 6.35
C ILE A 78 -4.46 -0.97 6.39
N LEU A 79 -4.08 -0.21 5.35
CA LEU A 79 -4.28 1.23 5.25
C LEU A 79 -5.47 1.59 4.35
N ALA A 80 -5.67 0.82 3.29
CA ALA A 80 -6.81 0.94 2.39
C ALA A 80 -7.07 -0.41 1.71
N GLU A 81 -8.34 -0.72 1.49
CA GLU A 81 -8.81 -1.85 0.69
C GLU A 81 -9.88 -1.32 -0.28
N SER A 82 -9.93 -1.88 -1.49
CA SER A 82 -10.91 -1.46 -2.51
C SER A 82 -10.84 0.04 -2.85
N GLN A 83 -11.85 0.58 -3.53
CA GLN A 83 -11.88 2.02 -3.83
C GLN A 83 -12.13 2.83 -2.55
N THR A 84 -11.13 3.59 -2.11
CA THR A 84 -11.18 4.38 -0.87
C THR A 84 -10.37 5.68 -1.00
N GLU A 85 -10.93 6.78 -0.49
CA GLU A 85 -10.20 8.01 -0.18
C GLU A 85 -10.28 8.27 1.33
N CYS A 86 -9.14 8.25 2.01
CA CYS A 86 -9.13 8.37 3.47
C CYS A 86 -7.90 9.11 4.02
N HIS A 87 -8.07 9.62 5.24
CA HIS A 87 -7.01 10.14 6.07
C HIS A 87 -6.79 9.19 7.24
N ILE A 88 -5.55 8.74 7.43
CA ILE A 88 -5.21 7.81 8.50
C ILE A 88 -3.98 8.27 9.27
N THR A 89 -3.99 8.01 10.56
CA THR A 89 -2.80 8.12 11.41
C THR A 89 -2.17 6.75 11.53
N LEU A 90 -0.88 6.65 11.20
CA LEU A 90 -0.15 5.38 11.28
C LEU A 90 0.11 5.02 12.75
N PRO A 91 -0.32 3.84 13.23
CA PRO A 91 -0.16 3.41 14.61
C PRO A 91 1.24 2.80 14.87
N PHE A 92 2.29 3.41 14.32
CA PHE A 92 3.66 2.88 14.37
C PHE A 92 4.57 3.81 15.14
N SER A 93 5.53 3.22 15.84
CA SER A 93 6.62 3.95 16.49
C SER A 93 7.57 4.61 15.49
N LYS A 94 8.34 5.59 15.96
CA LYS A 94 9.47 6.20 15.25
C LYS A 94 10.33 5.16 14.54
N GLY A 95 10.60 5.37 13.25
CA GLY A 95 11.45 4.50 12.45
C GLY A 95 11.00 4.35 11.00
N TRP A 96 11.46 3.29 10.35
CA TRP A 96 11.13 3.02 8.95
C TRP A 96 9.94 2.07 8.84
N VAL A 97 8.99 2.45 7.99
CA VAL A 97 7.80 1.66 7.65
C VAL A 97 7.84 1.33 6.18
N ARG A 98 7.63 0.05 5.87
CA ARG A 98 7.55 -0.45 4.51
C ARG A 98 6.11 -0.39 4.04
N LEU A 99 5.88 0.31 2.94
CA LEU A 99 4.61 0.32 2.23
C LEU A 99 4.63 -0.77 1.15
N ARG A 100 3.57 -1.58 1.12
CA ARG A 100 3.42 -2.71 0.22
C ARG A 100 1.99 -2.76 -0.29
N LEU A 101 1.84 -3.08 -1.57
CA LEU A 101 0.57 -3.43 -2.17
C LEU A 101 0.45 -4.94 -2.21
N ILE A 102 -0.74 -5.44 -1.95
CA ILE A 102 -1.08 -6.86 -2.06
C ILE A 102 -2.34 -6.92 -2.91
N GLY A 103 -2.33 -7.73 -3.95
CA GLY A 103 -3.46 -7.82 -4.86
C GLY A 103 -3.61 -9.18 -5.51
N ASP A 104 -4.78 -9.38 -6.11
CA ASP A 104 -5.14 -10.58 -6.85
C ASP A 104 -5.86 -10.19 -8.13
N HIS A 105 -5.23 -10.47 -9.27
CA HIS A 105 -5.65 -10.07 -10.60
C HIS A 105 -6.05 -8.59 -10.66
N ALA A 106 -5.27 -7.75 -9.99
CA ALA A 106 -5.68 -6.38 -9.69
C ALA A 106 -5.08 -5.34 -10.64
N SER A 107 -5.89 -4.31 -10.92
CA SER A 107 -5.49 -3.08 -11.62
C SER A 107 -5.89 -1.91 -10.75
N LEU A 108 -4.98 -0.96 -10.54
CA LEU A 108 -5.25 0.17 -9.65
C LEU A 108 -4.42 1.41 -9.92
N ASN A 109 -4.97 2.55 -9.50
CA ASN A 109 -4.26 3.80 -9.33
C ASN A 109 -4.18 4.12 -7.84
N PHE A 110 -3.06 4.67 -7.40
CA PHE A 110 -2.92 5.07 -6.01
C PHE A 110 -2.13 6.36 -5.86
N GLU A 111 -2.49 7.10 -4.82
CA GLU A 111 -1.77 8.27 -4.34
C GLU A 111 -1.67 8.18 -2.81
N ILE A 112 -0.44 8.34 -2.30
CA ILE A 112 -0.15 8.37 -0.87
C ILE A 112 0.62 9.64 -0.60
N LYS A 113 0.08 10.51 0.25
CA LYS A 113 0.70 11.78 0.62
C LYS A 113 0.90 11.84 2.12
N LYS A 114 2.13 12.14 2.55
CA LYS A 114 2.44 12.45 3.94
C LYS A 114 1.99 13.88 4.24
N ILE A 115 1.14 14.02 5.27
CA ILE A 115 0.65 15.28 5.82
C ILE A 115 1.50 15.62 7.04
#